data_AF-A0A7C3F6P3-F1
#
_entry.id   AF-A0A7C3F6P3-F1
#
_cell.length_a   1.000
_cell.length_b   1.000
_cell.length_c   1.000
_cell.angle_alpha   90.00
_cell.angle_beta   90.00
_cell.angle_gamma   90.00
#
_symmetry.space_group_name_H-M   'P 1'
#
loop_
_entity.id
_entity.type
_entity.pdbx_description
1 polymer ?
#
loop_
_entity_poly.entity_id
_entity_poly.type
_entity_poly.pdbx_seq_one_letter_code
_entity_poly.pdbx_strand_id
1 'polypeptide(L)'
;MSKEHLDIGDLVRITTGKWEGFTGIVSQPITEETAGHVLIHSGGILGIEVTLDDVDLANETGAGFAQLAYNLIKLGSHVIEKKLIGNS
;
A
#
# COMPACT_ATOMS: atom_id res chain seq x y z
N MET A 1 1.15 -8.37 -18.35
CA MET A 1 2.47 -8.94 -18.02
C MET A 1 2.26 -9.84 -16.83
N SER A 2 2.71 -11.11 -16.88
CA SER A 2 2.66 -11.98 -15.70
C SER A 2 3.47 -11.34 -14.60
N LYS A 3 2.92 -11.29 -13.39
CA LYS A 3 3.66 -10.84 -12.22
C LYS A 3 4.15 -12.09 -11.55
N GLU A 4 5.46 -12.29 -11.59
CA GLU A 4 6.09 -13.41 -10.87
C GLU A 4 6.48 -12.95 -9.45
N HIS A 5 6.58 -11.64 -9.24
CA HIS A 5 7.05 -11.02 -8.01
C HIS A 5 6.63 -9.55 -7.95
N LEU A 6 6.44 -9.02 -6.73
CA LEU A 6 6.25 -7.61 -6.44
C LEU A 6 7.15 -7.17 -5.30
N ASP A 7 7.87 -6.07 -5.52
CA ASP A 7 8.87 -5.53 -4.60
C ASP A 7 8.29 -4.46 -3.67
N ILE A 8 8.96 -4.25 -2.54
CA ILE A 8 8.63 -3.15 -1.64
C ILE A 8 8.72 -1.82 -2.39
N GLY A 9 7.65 -1.02 -2.30
CA GLY A 9 7.52 0.25 -3.01
C GLY A 9 6.74 0.15 -4.31
N ASP A 10 6.50 -1.06 -4.83
CA ASP A 10 5.63 -1.24 -5.98
C ASP A 10 4.22 -0.75 -5.66
N LEU A 11 3.68 -0.01 -6.61
CA LEU A 11 2.33 0.50 -6.53
C LEU A 11 1.40 -0.50 -7.20
N VAL A 12 0.37 -0.89 -6.47
CA VAL A 12 -0.61 -1.86 -6.93
C VAL A 12 -2.02 -1.40 -6.69
N ARG A 13 -2.92 -1.83 -7.56
CA ARG A 13 -4.37 -1.70 -7.40
C ARG A 13 -4.93 -3.04 -6.93
N ILE A 14 -5.74 -3.03 -5.88
CA ILE A 14 -6.43 -4.23 -5.42
C ILE A 14 -7.57 -4.56 -6.38
N THR A 15 -7.68 -5.81 -6.81
CA THR A 15 -8.64 -6.28 -7.81
C THR A 15 -9.73 -7.15 -7.21
N THR A 16 -9.60 -7.57 -5.95
CA THR A 16 -10.52 -8.51 -5.31
C THR A 16 -10.92 -8.08 -3.89
N GLY A 17 -12.05 -8.60 -3.43
CA GLY A 17 -12.47 -8.52 -2.03
C GLY A 17 -12.92 -7.13 -1.55
N LYS A 18 -12.90 -6.94 -0.23
CA LYS A 18 -13.42 -5.71 0.43
C LYS A 18 -12.71 -4.43 0.00
N TRP A 19 -11.46 -4.55 -0.43
CA TRP A 19 -10.60 -3.42 -0.77
C TRP A 19 -10.43 -3.25 -2.29
N GLU A 20 -11.25 -3.93 -3.09
CA GLU A 20 -11.26 -3.80 -4.54
C GLU A 20 -11.31 -2.32 -4.99
N GLY A 21 -10.48 -1.99 -5.97
CA GLY A 21 -10.37 -0.64 -6.52
C GLY A 21 -9.46 0.30 -5.73
N PHE A 22 -9.02 -0.06 -4.52
CA PHE A 22 -8.04 0.73 -3.79
C PHE A 22 -6.65 0.60 -4.42
N THR A 23 -5.89 1.70 -4.36
CA THR A 23 -4.46 1.70 -4.68
C THR A 23 -3.66 1.67 -3.39
N GLY A 24 -2.63 0.82 -3.36
CA GLY A 24 -1.73 0.69 -2.23
C GLY A 24 -0.30 0.44 -2.66
N ILE A 25 0.60 0.45 -1.66
CA ILE A 25 2.03 0.23 -1.87
C ILE A 25 2.44 -1.05 -1.18
N VAL A 26 3.18 -1.88 -1.91
CA VAL A 26 3.77 -3.10 -1.39
C VAL A 26 4.77 -2.73 -0.28
N SER A 27 4.56 -3.29 0.90
CA SER A 27 5.36 -3.04 2.11
C SER A 27 6.08 -4.29 2.61
N GLN A 28 5.60 -5.46 2.19
CA GLN A 28 6.34 -6.72 2.19
C GLN A 28 6.26 -7.32 0.79
N PRO A 29 7.36 -7.90 0.28
CA PRO A 29 7.36 -8.49 -1.05
C PRO A 29 6.29 -9.57 -1.22
N ILE A 30 5.74 -9.68 -2.43
CA ILE A 30 4.73 -10.68 -2.77
C ILE A 30 5.33 -11.58 -3.85
N THR A 31 5.30 -12.89 -3.63
CA THR A 31 5.80 -13.90 -4.58
C THR A 31 4.68 -14.90 -4.89
N GLU A 32 4.91 -15.79 -5.84
CA GLU A 32 3.98 -16.90 -6.10
C GLU A 32 3.78 -17.83 -4.89
N GLU A 33 4.79 -17.93 -4.02
CA GLU A 33 4.79 -18.83 -2.87
C GLU A 33 4.32 -18.15 -1.57
N THR A 34 4.39 -16.82 -1.52
CA THR A 34 4.19 -16.07 -0.28
C THR A 34 3.29 -14.86 -0.49
N ALA A 35 2.20 -14.81 0.27
CA ALA A 35 1.44 -13.58 0.45
C ALA A 35 2.36 -12.49 1.05
N GLY A 36 2.13 -11.26 0.62
CA GLY A 36 2.80 -10.08 1.17
C GLY A 36 1.79 -9.07 1.67
N HIS A 37 2.27 -7.90 2.07
CA HIS A 37 1.42 -6.85 2.63
C HIS A 37 1.44 -5.59 1.78
N VAL A 38 0.25 -5.05 1.52
CA VAL A 38 0.05 -3.76 0.85
C VAL A 38 -0.52 -2.76 1.83
N LEU A 39 0.04 -1.55 1.84
CA LEU A 39 -0.47 -0.42 2.61
C LEU A 39 -1.47 0.36 1.76
N ILE A 40 -2.71 0.45 2.23
CA ILE A 40 -3.78 1.26 1.65
C ILE A 40 -4.18 2.39 2.61
N HIS A 41 -4.83 3.42 2.07
CA HIS A 41 -5.41 4.49 2.88
C HIS A 41 -6.94 4.48 2.80
N SER A 42 -7.60 4.17 3.91
CA SER A 42 -9.06 4.16 4.05
C SER A 42 -9.46 4.72 5.41
N GLY A 43 -9.55 6.06 5.52
CA GLY A 43 -9.76 6.74 6.82
C GLY A 43 -8.57 6.67 7.78
N GLY A 44 -7.50 6.00 7.37
CA GLY A 44 -6.24 5.76 8.07
C GLY A 44 -5.36 4.83 7.22
N ILE A 45 -4.14 4.55 7.68
CA ILE A 45 -3.23 3.63 6.98
C ILE A 45 -3.47 2.22 7.51
N LEU A 46 -3.74 1.29 6.60
CA LEU A 46 -4.00 -0.12 6.91
C LEU A 46 -3.06 -1.00 6.07
N GLY A 47 -2.42 -1.97 6.72
CA GLY A 47 -1.76 -3.07 6.03
C GLY A 47 -2.74 -4.20 5.78
N ILE A 48 -2.82 -4.65 4.53
CA ILE A 48 -3.64 -5.77 4.12
C ILE A 48 -2.75 -6.85 3.51
N GLU A 49 -3.01 -8.10 3.89
CA GLU A 49 -2.37 -9.27 3.28
C GLU A 49 -2.99 -9.53 1.92
N VAL A 50 -2.15 -9.75 0.91
CA VAL A 50 -2.56 -9.97 -0.49
C VAL A 50 -1.62 -10.96 -1.18
N THR A 51 -2.17 -11.67 -2.16
CA THR A 51 -1.41 -12.50 -3.11
C THR A 51 -1.25 -11.78 -4.45
N LEU A 52 -0.48 -12.36 -5.38
CA LEU A 52 -0.29 -11.79 -6.73
C LEU A 52 -1.61 -11.67 -7.50
N ASP A 53 -2.56 -12.57 -7.24
CA ASP A 53 -3.88 -12.61 -7.89
C ASP A 53 -4.84 -11.53 -7.39
N ASP A 54 -4.61 -11.00 -6.18
CA ASP A 54 -5.47 -10.01 -5.55
C ASP A 54 -5.19 -8.57 -6.02
N VAL A 55 -4.16 -8.38 -6.85
CA VAL A 55 -3.67 -7.07 -7.21
C VAL A 55 -3.37 -6.95 -8.69
N ASP A 56 -3.20 -5.72 -9.19
CA ASP A 56 -2.71 -5.29 -10.50
C ASP A 56 -1.59 -4.27 -10.33
N LEU A 57 -0.51 -4.34 -11.14
CA LEU A 57 0.53 -3.31 -11.11
C LEU A 57 -0.09 -2.02 -11.62
N ALA A 58 -0.03 -0.97 -10.81
CA ALA A 58 -0.62 0.30 -11.17
C ALA A 58 0.36 1.06 -12.08
N ASN A 59 0.12 1.03 -13.39
CA ASN A 59 0.90 1.77 -14.40
C ASN A 59 0.61 3.29 -14.42
N GLU A 60 -0.18 3.80 -13.49
CA GLU A 60 -0.53 5.23 -13.40
C GLU A 60 0.54 5.99 -12.61
N THR A 61 1.68 6.17 -13.25
CA THR A 61 2.91 6.79 -12.71
C THR A 61 2.70 8.16 -12.05
N GLY A 62 1.62 8.89 -12.38
CA GLY A 62 1.28 10.18 -11.77
C GLY A 62 0.36 10.08 -10.55
N ALA A 63 -0.84 9.51 -10.72
CA ALA A 63 -1.85 9.46 -9.66
C ALA A 63 -1.43 8.54 -8.50
N GLY A 64 -0.78 7.44 -8.86
CA GLY A 64 -0.24 6.46 -7.94
C GLY A 64 0.89 6.97 -7.05
N PHE A 65 1.86 7.66 -7.65
CA PHE A 65 2.94 8.31 -6.92
C PHE A 65 2.41 9.43 -6.03
N ALA A 66 1.45 10.24 -6.51
CA ALA A 66 0.80 11.26 -5.70
C ALA A 66 0.08 10.65 -4.48
N GLN A 67 -0.58 9.51 -4.65
CA GLN A 67 -1.23 8.79 -3.56
C GLN A 67 -0.22 8.21 -2.56
N LEU A 68 0.89 7.63 -3.04
CA LEU A 68 2.00 7.18 -2.21
C LEU A 68 2.62 8.32 -1.42
N ALA A 69 2.98 9.42 -2.08
CA ALA A 69 3.53 10.61 -1.43
C ALA A 69 2.57 11.16 -0.38
N TYR A 70 1.27 11.24 -0.69
CA TYR A 70 0.23 11.65 0.25
C TYR A 70 0.15 10.72 1.47
N ASN A 71 0.17 9.41 1.25
CA ASN A 71 0.10 8.42 2.32
C ASN A 71 1.35 8.48 3.23
N LEU A 72 2.55 8.66 2.66
CA LEU A 72 3.79 8.84 3.42
C LEU A 72 3.78 10.14 4.24
N ILE A 73 3.31 11.25 3.66
CA ILE A 73 3.15 12.52 4.38
C ILE A 73 2.20 12.35 5.56
N LYS A 74 1.06 11.68 5.36
CA LYS A 74 0.12 11.38 6.44
C LYS A 74 0.69 10.48 7.52
N LEU A 75 1.42 9.43 7.14
CA LEU A 75 2.09 8.56 8.10
C LEU A 75 3.06 9.36 8.97
N GLY A 76 3.89 10.20 8.33
CA GLY A 76 4.82 11.09 9.02
C GLY A 76 4.11 12.02 10.00
N SER A 77 3.04 12.69 9.56
CA SER A 77 2.22 13.57 10.42
C SER A 77 1.67 12.81 11.63
N HIS A 78 1.08 11.64 11.41
CA HIS A 78 0.47 10.85 12.48
C HIS A 78 1.50 10.38 13.53
N VAL A 79 2.70 9.99 13.09
CA VAL A 79 3.80 9.61 14.00
C VAL A 79 4.28 10.81 14.81
N ILE A 80 4.42 11.98 14.18
CA ILE A 80 4.83 13.22 14.85
C ILE A 80 3.78 13.64 15.89
N GLU A 81 2.50 13.68 15.51
CA GLU A 81 1.39 14.04 16.40
C GLU A 81 1.33 13.12 17.62
N LYS A 82 1.39 11.80 17.44
CA LYS A 82 1.41 10.85 18.55
C LYS A 82 2.62 11.04 19.47
N LYS A 83 3.78 11.39 18.93
CA LYS A 83 4.99 11.63 19.73
C LYS A 83 4.92 12.94 20.53
N LEU A 84 4.24 13.96 19.99
CA LEU A 84 4.02 15.22 20.69
C LEU A 84 2.94 15.10 21.77
N ILE A 85 1.86 14.35 21.51
CA ILE A 85 0.75 14.17 22.45
C ILE A 85 1.08 13.13 23.52
N GLY A 86 1.84 12.07 23.21
CA GLY A 86 2.22 11.01 24.15
C GLY A 86 3.26 11.39 25.21
N ASN A 87 3.81 12.62 25.14
CA ASN A 87 4.70 13.20 26.14
C ASN A 87 4.01 14.27 27.02
N SER A 88 2.69 14.40 26.94
CA SER A 88 1.88 15.30 27.80
C SER A 88 1.22 14.55 28.94
#